data_AF-A0A212FNE8-F1
#
_entry.id   AF-A0A212FNE8-F1
#
_cell.length_a   1.000
_cell.length_b   1.000
_cell.length_c   1.000
_cell.angle_alpha   90.00
_cell.angle_beta   90.00
_cell.angle_gamma   90.00
#
_symmetry.space_group_name_H-M   'P 1'
#
loop_
_entity.id
_entity.type
_entity.pdbx_description
1 polymer ?
#
loop_
_entity_poly.entity_id
_entity_poly.type
_entity_poly.pdbx_seq_one_letter_code
_entity_poly.pdbx_strand_id
1 'polypeptide(L)' 'VTAGGGGSWEPLGQPYFDNSTKREATAAVGQPAYLHCRVRNLADRAVSLLSILF' A
#
# COMPACT_ATOMS: atom_id res chain seq x y z
N VAL A 1 36.44 9.47 18.48
CA VAL A 1 36.27 8.71 17.23
C VAL A 1 35.63 7.37 17.53
N THR A 2 34.40 7.17 17.10
CA THR A 2 33.83 5.87 16.73
C THR A 2 32.68 6.17 15.79
N ALA A 3 32.79 5.64 14.57
CA ALA A 3 31.96 5.94 13.43
C ALA A 3 30.55 5.35 13.61
N GLY A 4 29.55 6.21 13.79
CA GLY A 4 28.17 5.84 13.48
C GLY A 4 28.02 5.90 11.97
N GLY A 5 28.22 4.76 11.29
CA GLY A 5 28.09 4.65 9.84
C GLY A 5 26.72 5.16 9.39
N GLY A 6 26.72 6.33 8.74
CA GLY A 6 25.59 6.82 7.97
C GLY A 6 25.40 5.93 6.76
N GLY A 7 24.74 4.78 6.95
CA GLY A 7 24.06 4.12 5.86
C GLY A 7 22.96 5.05 5.41
N SER A 8 23.07 5.59 4.19
CA SER A 8 21.99 6.29 3.52
C SER A 8 20.84 5.29 3.32
N TRP A 9 20.02 5.15 4.35
CA TRP A 9 18.60 4.89 4.17
C TRP A 9 18.03 6.26 3.87
N GLU A 10 18.20 6.75 2.64
CA GLU A 10 17.19 7.66 2.10
C GLU A 10 15.87 6.93 2.38
N PRO A 11 14.97 7.45 3.23
CA PRO A 11 13.69 6.80 3.38
C PRO A 11 13.12 6.82 1.97
N LEU A 12 13.05 5.65 1.33
CA LEU A 12 12.15 5.43 0.21
C LEU A 12 10.85 6.08 0.70
N GLY A 13 10.51 7.25 0.14
CA GLY A 13 9.75 8.29 0.86
C GLY A 13 8.46 7.78 1.50
N GLN A 14 7.82 8.57 2.36
CA GLN A 14 6.59 8.17 3.07
C GLN A 14 5.67 7.24 2.24
N PRO A 15 5.16 6.14 2.83
CA PRO A 15 4.33 5.19 2.10
C PRO A 15 3.15 5.93 1.46
N TYR A 16 2.97 5.73 0.17
CA TYR A 16 1.94 6.42 -0.59
C TYR A 16 1.15 5.46 -1.46
N PHE A 17 -0.14 5.76 -1.60
CA PHE A 17 -1.02 5.00 -2.48
C PHE A 17 -0.77 5.41 -3.93
N ASP A 18 -0.61 4.41 -4.79
CA ASP A 18 -0.46 4.60 -6.21
C ASP A 18 -1.84 4.93 -6.81
N ASN A 19 -2.03 6.16 -7.29
CA ASN A 19 -3.33 6.64 -7.79
C ASN A 19 -3.71 6.06 -9.17
N SER A 20 -2.90 5.15 -9.73
CA SER A 20 -3.25 4.45 -10.97
C SER A 20 -4.26 3.32 -10.77
N THR A 21 -4.51 2.89 -9.52
CA THR A 21 -5.47 1.82 -9.23
C THR A 21 -6.91 2.32 -9.31
N LYS A 22 -7.81 1.53 -9.92
CA LYS A 22 -9.24 1.81 -9.94
C LYS A 22 -9.80 1.83 -8.51
N ARG A 23 -10.42 2.97 -8.15
CA ARG A 23 -11.06 3.17 -6.84
C ARG A 23 -12.47 2.59 -6.76
N GLU A 24 -13.12 2.50 -7.91
CA GLU A 24 -14.47 1.97 -8.05
C GLU A 24 -14.43 0.69 -8.87
N ALA A 25 -14.84 -0.42 -8.24
CA ALA A 25 -14.94 -1.72 -8.86
C ALA A 25 -16.37 -2.22 -8.70
N THR A 26 -17.11 -2.32 -9.80
CA THR A 26 -18.45 -2.89 -9.84
C THR A 26 -18.36 -4.29 -10.41
N ALA A 27 -18.77 -5.28 -9.63
CA ALA A 27 -18.90 -6.66 -10.07
C ALA A 27 -20.39 -7.07 -10.04
N ALA A 28 -20.77 -7.97 -10.95
CA ALA A 28 -22.11 -8.54 -10.93
C ALA A 28 -22.31 -9.40 -9.66
N VAL A 29 -23.55 -9.47 -9.16
CA VAL A 29 -23.89 -10.29 -8.01
C VAL A 29 -23.56 -11.76 -8.30
N GLY A 30 -22.86 -12.41 -7.36
CA GLY A 30 -22.39 -13.79 -7.51
C GLY A 30 -21.07 -13.92 -8.28
N GLN A 31 -20.48 -12.82 -8.77
CA GLN A 31 -19.12 -12.81 -9.29
C GLN A 31 -18.14 -12.26 -8.25
N PRO A 32 -16.91 -12.80 -8.16
CA PRO A 32 -15.89 -12.26 -7.27
C PRO A 32 -15.50 -10.84 -7.70
N ALA A 33 -15.50 -9.91 -6.74
CA ALA A 33 -15.02 -8.55 -6.94
C ALA A 33 -13.54 -8.46 -6.54
N TYR A 34 -12.70 -7.91 -7.42
CA TYR A 34 -11.28 -7.69 -7.16
C TYR A 34 -11.00 -6.19 -7.05
N LEU A 35 -10.47 -5.77 -5.90
CA LEU A 35 -10.00 -4.40 -5.66
C LEU A 35 -8.48 -4.41 -5.54
N HIS A 36 -7.80 -3.76 -6.47
CA HIS A 36 -6.34 -3.66 -6.45
C HIS A 36 -5.91 -2.49 -5.54
N CYS A 37 -5.12 -2.79 -4.51
CA CYS A 37 -4.43 -1.78 -3.70
C CYS A 37 -2.93 -1.84 -3.99
N ARG A 38 -2.36 -0.72 -4.46
CA ARG A 38 -0.91 -0.59 -4.69
C ARG A 38 -0.37 0.51 -3.79
N VAL A 39 0.59 0.14 -2.94
CA VAL A 39 1.30 1.07 -2.05
C VAL A 39 2.78 1.01 -2.40
N ARG A 40 3.38 2.18 -2.57
CA ARG A 40 4.82 2.34 -2.78
C ARG A 40 5.48 2.64 -1.45
N ASN A 41 6.75 2.26 -1.30
CA ASN A 41 7.54 2.49 -0.09
C ASN A 41 6.92 1.88 1.19
N LEU A 42 6.39 0.65 1.06
CA LEU A 42 5.72 -0.06 2.16
C LEU A 42 6.69 -0.45 3.30
N ALA A 43 7.95 -0.74 2.98
CA ALA A 43 9.00 -1.11 3.95
C ALA A 43 8.51 -2.19 4.95
N ASP A 44 8.50 -1.87 6.25
CA ASP A 44 8.07 -2.73 7.37
C ASP A 44 6.57 -2.61 7.72
N ARG A 45 5.81 -1.80 6.99
CA ARG A 45 4.40 -1.50 7.29
C ARG A 45 3.47 -2.51 6.59
N ALA A 46 2.24 -2.62 7.10
CA ALA A 46 1.22 -3.51 6.55
C ALA A 46 0.10 -2.74 5.85
N VAL A 47 -0.55 -3.39 4.89
CA VAL A 47 -1.80 -2.92 4.26
C VAL A 47 -2.95 -3.75 4.80
N SER A 48 -4.00 -3.09 5.29
CA SER A 48 -5.23 -3.73 5.77
C SER A 48 -6.42 -3.32 4.91
N LEU A 49 -7.24 -4.28 4.51
CA LEU A 49 -8.54 -4.04 3.87
C LEU A 49 -9.63 -4.01 4.94
N LEU A 50 -10.48 -2.99 4.91
CA LEU A 50 -11.67 -2.90 5.77
C LEU A 50 -12.89 -3.29 4.94
N SER A 51 -13.42 -4.49 5.17
CA SER A 51 -14.73 -4.88 4.64
C SER A 51 -15.83 -4.43 5.60
N ILE A 52 -16.64 -3.47 5.18
CA ILE A 52 -17.88 -3.12 5.88
C ILE A 52 -18.97 -4.05 5.31
N LEU A 53 -19.26 -5.14 6.01
CA LEU A 53 -20.46 -5.93 5.75
C LEU A 53 -21.63 -5.20 6.42
N PHE A 54 -22.70 -4.89 5.67
CA PHE A 54 -23.98 -4.42 6.20
C PHE A 54 -24.85 -5.59 6.64
#